data_AF-A0A6L2PN43-F1
#
_entry.id   AF-A0A6L2PN43-F1
#
_cell.length_a   1.000
_cell.length_b   1.000
_cell.length_c   1.000
_cell.angle_alpha   90.00
_cell.angle_beta   90.00
_cell.angle_gamma   90.00
#
_symmetry.space_group_name_H-M   'P 1'
#
loop_
_entity.id
_entity.type
_entity.pdbx_description
1 polymer ?
#
loop_
_entity_poly.entity_id
_entity_poly.type
_entity_poly.pdbx_seq_one_letter_code
_entity_poly.pdbx_strand_id
1 'polypeptide(L)'
;MTSIGQGSTPKSWPCRTVYLTSYLVGVVLLAAYSAVLISFLAVTRAAMPFETLHEMLRDETYNVMVPSGTELLSFSNSLDSVVQKIYNKRIAPVEKSQSLPSYDEALERLCAEPRYAVAFSSYYIESLQAAKRLNCTVTGIPQASFKEHLSMPTAKGCPYIRILNH
;
A
#
# COMPACT_ATOMS: atom_id res chain seq x y z
N MET A 1 27.96 -17.34 16.74
CA MET A 1 27.70 -18.78 16.49
C MET A 1 29.02 -19.48 16.30
N THR A 2 29.52 -20.14 17.34
CA THR A 2 30.76 -20.90 17.31
C THR A 2 30.45 -22.30 16.80
N SER A 3 30.94 -22.64 15.60
CA SER A 3 30.92 -24.02 15.09
C SER A 3 31.81 -24.88 16.00
N ILE A 4 31.20 -25.66 16.89
CA ILE A 4 31.93 -26.61 17.74
C ILE A 4 32.42 -27.76 16.84
N GLY A 5 33.73 -27.84 16.64
CA GLY A 5 34.37 -28.95 15.94
C GLY A 5 34.39 -30.22 16.79
N GLN A 6 34.35 -31.39 16.14
CA GLN A 6 34.45 -32.69 16.82
C GLN A 6 35.87 -32.97 17.32
N GLY A 7 35.98 -33.50 18.54
CA GLY A 7 37.26 -33.84 19.18
C GLY A 7 37.94 -35.12 18.66
N SER A 8 37.37 -35.82 17.68
CA SER A 8 37.94 -37.08 17.14
C SER A 8 37.58 -37.27 15.67
N THR A 9 38.58 -37.56 14.83
CA THR A 9 38.43 -37.77 13.37
C THR A 9 38.38 -39.27 13.03
N PRO A 10 37.48 -39.70 12.12
CA PRO A 10 37.39 -41.09 11.70
C PRO A 10 38.62 -41.52 10.88
N LYS A 11 39.16 -42.71 11.20
CA LYS A 11 40.35 -43.27 10.55
C LYS A 11 40.03 -44.08 9.27
N SER A 12 38.83 -44.64 9.16
CA SER A 12 38.41 -45.44 7.99
C SER A 12 37.90 -44.56 6.84
N TRP A 13 38.25 -44.93 5.61
CA TRP A 13 37.85 -44.20 4.39
C TRP A 13 36.32 -44.09 4.18
N PRO A 14 35.51 -45.15 4.37
CA PRO A 14 34.05 -45.01 4.26
C PRO A 14 33.46 -44.03 5.28
N CYS A 15 33.93 -44.05 6.54
CA CYS A 15 33.47 -43.08 7.52
C CYS A 15 33.84 -41.64 7.13
N ARG A 16 35.03 -41.40 6.58
CA ARG A 16 35.41 -40.06 6.09
C ARG A 16 34.47 -39.54 5.00
N THR A 17 34.03 -40.40 4.08
CA THR A 17 33.08 -39.98 3.03
C THR A 17 31.73 -39.55 3.61
N VAL A 18 31.19 -40.31 4.57
CA VAL A 18 29.91 -39.98 5.23
C VAL A 18 30.01 -38.65 6.01
N TYR A 19 31.11 -38.44 6.72
CA TYR A 19 31.35 -37.19 7.43
C TYR A 19 31.45 -36.00 6.47
N LEU A 20 32.20 -36.13 5.37
CA LEU A 20 32.31 -35.08 4.36
C LEU A 20 30.96 -34.73 3.74
N THR A 21 30.14 -35.73 3.38
CA THR A 21 28.79 -35.49 2.85
C THR A 21 27.89 -34.82 3.87
N SER A 22 27.96 -35.22 5.15
CA SER A 22 27.19 -34.59 6.22
C SER A 22 27.59 -33.13 6.45
N TYR A 23 28.89 -32.83 6.43
CA TYR A 23 29.38 -31.46 6.55
C TYR A 23 28.97 -30.61 5.34
N LEU A 24 29.07 -31.16 4.13
CA LEU A 24 28.66 -30.47 2.91
C LEU A 24 27.16 -30.12 2.95
N VAL A 25 26.31 -31.09 3.32
CA VAL A 25 24.87 -30.86 3.52
C VAL A 25 24.62 -29.80 4.60
N GLY A 26 25.34 -29.88 5.73
CA GLY A 26 25.23 -28.88 6.80
C GLY A 26 25.60 -27.46 6.36
N VAL A 27 26.68 -27.32 5.58
CA VAL A 27 27.11 -26.03 5.02
C VAL A 27 26.08 -25.51 4.01
N VAL A 28 25.56 -26.36 3.12
CA VAL A 28 24.53 -25.97 2.15
C VAL A 28 23.25 -25.53 2.84
N LEU A 29 22.79 -26.26 3.86
CA LEU A 29 21.62 -25.90 4.65
C LEU A 29 21.82 -24.57 5.40
N LEU A 30 22.99 -24.39 6.03
CA LEU A 30 23.31 -23.14 6.73
C LEU A 30 23.35 -21.96 5.76
N ALA A 31 23.98 -22.13 4.59
CA ALA A 31 24.06 -21.10 3.56
C ALA A 31 22.66 -20.77 3.02
N ALA A 32 21.85 -21.77 2.66
CA ALA A 32 20.49 -21.57 2.18
C ALA A 32 19.60 -20.87 3.22
N TYR A 33 19.67 -21.31 4.49
CA TYR A 33 18.93 -20.67 5.58
C TYR A 33 19.36 -19.22 5.78
N SER A 34 20.68 -18.94 5.79
CA SER A 34 21.18 -17.57 5.91
C SER A 34 20.72 -16.69 4.75
N ALA A 35 20.73 -17.19 3.52
CA ALA A 35 20.29 -16.44 2.34
C ALA A 35 18.79 -16.11 2.41
N VAL A 36 17.97 -17.09 2.82
CA VAL A 36 16.53 -16.90 3.01
C VAL A 36 16.25 -15.91 4.14
N LEU A 37 16.95 -16.03 5.27
CA LEU A 37 16.82 -15.12 6.40
C LEU A 37 17.20 -13.68 6.02
N ILE A 38 18.33 -13.51 5.33
CA ILE A 38 18.76 -12.20 4.82
C ILE A 38 17.72 -11.64 3.85
N SER A 39 17.19 -12.46 2.95
CA SER A 39 16.15 -12.04 2.00
C SER A 39 14.87 -11.59 2.71
N PHE A 40 14.44 -12.31 3.75
CA PHE A 40 13.28 -11.93 4.56
C PHE A 40 13.51 -10.64 5.36
N LEU A 41 14.73 -10.43 5.87
CA LEU A 41 15.08 -9.21 6.61
C LEU A 41 15.29 -8.00 5.70
N ALA A 42 15.79 -8.21 4.48
CA ALA A 42 16.05 -7.15 3.51
C ALA A 42 14.75 -6.57 2.92
N VAL A 43 13.69 -7.37 2.83
CA VAL A 43 12.39 -6.93 2.30
C VAL A 43 11.48 -6.54 3.46
N THR A 44 11.44 -5.26 3.81
CA THR A 44 10.40 -4.70 4.68
C THR A 44 9.08 -4.65 3.92
N ARG A 45 8.31 -5.73 3.95
CA ARG A 45 6.92 -5.69 3.50
C ARG A 45 6.10 -4.98 4.56
N ALA A 46 5.70 -3.74 4.30
CA ALA A 46 4.62 -3.12 5.05
C ALA A 46 3.37 -3.98 4.79
N ALA A 47 3.01 -4.82 5.76
CA ALA A 47 1.78 -5.60 5.68
C ALA A 47 0.62 -4.60 5.73
N MET A 48 -0.06 -4.43 4.59
CA MET A 48 -1.26 -3.61 4.58
C MET A 48 -2.36 -4.30 5.41
N PRO A 49 -3.12 -3.54 6.20
CA PRO A 49 -4.20 -4.08 7.04
C PRO A 49 -5.36 -4.65 6.22
N PHE A 50 -5.53 -4.21 4.98
CA PHE A 50 -6.58 -4.63 4.05
C PHE A 50 -6.12 -4.44 2.60
N GLU A 51 -6.63 -5.28 1.70
CA GLU A 51 -6.35 -5.16 0.26
C GLU A 51 -7.57 -4.68 -0.55
N THR A 52 -8.77 -4.81 0.03
CA THR A 52 -10.05 -4.51 -0.65
C THR A 52 -10.89 -3.49 0.12
N LEU A 53 -11.77 -2.76 -0.57
CA LEU A 53 -12.76 -1.87 0.06
C LEU A 53 -13.72 -2.62 0.99
N HIS A 54 -14.00 -3.90 0.70
CA HIS A 54 -14.82 -4.75 1.55
C HIS A 54 -14.17 -5.04 2.90
N GLU A 55 -12.88 -5.35 2.91
CA GLU A 55 -12.11 -5.55 4.14
C GLU A 55 -12.00 -4.25 4.92
N MET A 56 -11.72 -3.13 4.25
CA MET A 56 -11.71 -1.81 4.87
C MET A 56 -13.06 -1.43 5.48
N LEU A 57 -14.20 -1.81 4.88
CA LEU A 57 -15.53 -1.56 5.44
C LEU A 57 -15.79 -2.40 6.71
N ARG A 58 -15.23 -3.62 6.78
CA ARG A 58 -15.34 -4.50 7.96
C ARG A 58 -14.41 -4.05 9.08
N ASP A 59 -13.24 -3.53 8.72
CA ASP A 59 -12.31 -2.94 9.66
C ASP A 59 -12.85 -1.61 10.17
N GLU A 60 -13.22 -1.55 11.45
CA GLU A 60 -13.71 -0.30 12.06
C GLU A 60 -12.59 0.58 12.60
N THR A 61 -11.35 0.13 12.43
CA THR A 61 -10.21 0.78 13.05
C THR A 61 -9.56 1.85 12.19
N TYR A 62 -9.83 1.83 10.88
CA TYR A 62 -9.40 2.87 9.96
C TYR A 62 -10.55 3.81 9.61
N ASN A 63 -10.29 5.11 9.78
CA ASN A 63 -11.22 6.15 9.37
C ASN A 63 -10.98 6.51 7.92
N VAL A 64 -12.07 6.72 7.18
CA VAL A 64 -12.01 7.15 5.78
C VAL A 64 -12.33 8.64 5.73
N MET A 65 -11.45 9.39 5.11
CA MET A 65 -11.59 10.82 4.89
C MET A 65 -11.58 11.10 3.40
N VAL A 66 -12.41 12.04 2.96
CA VAL A 66 -12.48 12.48 1.58
C VAL A 66 -12.40 13.99 1.57
N PRO A 67 -11.48 14.59 0.78
CA PRO A 67 -11.40 16.04 0.67
C PRO A 67 -12.70 16.62 0.09
N SER A 68 -12.96 17.89 0.40
CA SER A 68 -14.03 18.64 -0.23
C SER A 68 -13.73 18.82 -1.73
N GLY A 69 -14.52 18.17 -2.59
CA GLY A 69 -14.22 18.19 -4.02
C GLY A 69 -14.95 17.14 -4.84
N THR A 70 -14.35 16.78 -5.97
CA THR A 70 -14.89 15.82 -6.92
C THR A 70 -14.85 14.39 -6.40
N GLU A 71 -13.90 14.04 -5.52
CA GLU A 71 -13.83 12.69 -4.95
C GLU A 71 -15.09 12.39 -4.14
N LEU A 72 -15.60 13.36 -3.38
CA LEU A 72 -16.83 13.21 -2.60
C LEU A 72 -18.02 12.78 -3.48
N LEU A 73 -18.13 13.36 -4.68
CA LEU A 73 -19.17 13.02 -5.64
C LEU A 73 -19.04 11.59 -6.16
N SER A 74 -17.80 11.09 -6.31
CA SER A 74 -17.54 9.70 -6.69
C SER A 74 -18.01 8.71 -5.63
N PHE A 75 -17.95 9.07 -4.34
CA PHE A 75 -18.46 8.25 -3.26
C PHE A 75 -19.98 8.35 -3.11
N SER A 76 -20.55 9.54 -3.23
CA SER A 76 -22.00 9.76 -3.04
C SER A 76 -22.85 9.23 -4.19
N ASN A 77 -22.37 9.35 -5.44
CA ASN A 77 -23.07 8.89 -6.64
C ASN A 77 -22.65 7.48 -7.11
N SER A 78 -21.86 6.76 -6.31
CA SER A 78 -21.41 5.42 -6.70
C SER A 78 -22.58 4.44 -6.80
N LEU A 79 -22.59 3.63 -7.87
CA LEU A 79 -23.50 2.49 -8.03
C LEU A 79 -23.02 1.25 -7.24
N ASP A 80 -21.78 1.27 -6.77
CA ASP A 80 -21.22 0.16 -6.01
C ASP A 80 -21.76 0.17 -4.57
N SER A 81 -22.44 -0.92 -4.20
CA SER A 81 -23.03 -1.11 -2.86
C SER A 81 -22.01 -0.99 -1.71
N VAL A 82 -20.74 -1.28 -1.95
CA VAL A 82 -19.65 -1.21 -0.95
C VAL A 82 -19.27 0.23 -0.70
N VAL A 83 -19.02 0.96 -1.79
CA VAL A 83 -18.63 2.37 -1.78
C VAL A 83 -19.75 3.20 -1.16
N GLN A 84 -20.99 2.92 -1.52
CA GLN A 84 -22.16 3.59 -0.95
C GLN A 84 -22.30 3.30 0.55
N LYS A 85 -22.00 2.09 1.02
CA LYS A 85 -21.95 1.76 2.45
C LYS A 85 -20.84 2.52 3.17
N ILE A 86 -19.65 2.65 2.56
CA ILE A 86 -18.54 3.45 3.11
C ILE A 86 -18.99 4.91 3.23
N TYR A 87 -19.57 5.48 2.17
CA TYR A 87 -20.07 6.84 2.18
C TYR A 87 -21.09 7.07 3.30
N ASN A 88 -22.14 6.26 3.36
CA ASN A 88 -23.21 6.42 4.35
C ASN A 88 -22.73 6.21 5.80
N LYS A 89 -21.79 5.29 6.03
CA LYS A 89 -21.33 4.93 7.39
C LYS A 89 -20.19 5.81 7.90
N ARG A 90 -19.29 6.28 7.02
CA ARG A 90 -18.04 6.96 7.42
C ARG A 90 -17.95 8.41 6.96
N ILE A 91 -18.47 8.74 5.78
CA ILE A 91 -18.24 10.06 5.16
C ILE A 91 -19.43 11.00 5.41
N ALA A 92 -20.66 10.55 5.13
CA ALA A 92 -21.88 11.34 5.27
C ALA A 92 -22.13 11.89 6.70
N PRO A 93 -21.78 11.18 7.79
CA PRO A 93 -21.90 11.75 9.14
C PRO A 93 -20.95 12.94 9.34
N VAL A 94 -19.70 12.82 8.87
CA VAL A 94 -18.66 13.85 8.99
C VAL A 94 -19.04 15.07 8.17
N GLU A 95 -19.47 14.87 6.92
CA GLU A 95 -19.95 15.93 6.03
C GLU A 95 -21.09 16.74 6.63
N LYS A 96 -21.99 16.11 7.39
CA LYS A 96 -23.12 16.77 8.06
C LYS A 96 -22.73 17.46 9.36
N SER A 97 -21.78 16.92 10.11
CA SER A 97 -21.38 17.46 11.42
C SER A 97 -20.31 18.53 11.35
N GLN A 98 -19.43 18.47 10.35
CA GLN A 98 -18.26 19.34 10.21
C GLN A 98 -17.95 19.59 8.73
N SER A 99 -17.26 20.70 8.44
CA SER A 99 -16.68 20.92 7.11
C SER A 99 -15.66 19.84 6.78
N LEU A 100 -15.76 19.26 5.58
CA LEU A 100 -14.75 18.37 5.03
C LEU A 100 -13.42 19.14 4.84
N PRO A 101 -12.27 18.46 5.01
CA PRO A 101 -10.97 19.10 4.90
C PRO A 101 -10.66 19.53 3.45
N SER A 102 -9.72 20.47 3.32
CA SER A 102 -9.08 20.76 2.03
C SER A 102 -8.13 19.62 1.62
N TYR A 103 -7.68 19.60 0.36
CA TYR A 103 -6.69 18.64 -0.13
C TYR A 103 -5.42 18.63 0.72
N ASP A 104 -4.86 19.80 1.01
CA ASP A 104 -3.63 19.92 1.79
C ASP A 104 -3.83 19.45 3.24
N GLU A 105 -4.95 19.84 3.86
CA GLU A 105 -5.30 19.43 5.22
C GLU A 105 -5.49 17.91 5.33
N ALA A 106 -6.11 17.29 4.32
CA ALA A 106 -6.29 15.85 4.27
C ALA A 106 -4.95 15.11 4.09
N LEU A 107 -3.99 15.67 3.33
CA LEU A 107 -2.63 15.14 3.24
C LEU A 107 -1.85 15.28 4.55
N GLU A 108 -1.95 16.43 5.21
CA GLU A 108 -1.33 16.66 6.52
C GLU A 108 -1.84 15.66 7.56
N ARG A 109 -3.17 15.47 7.63
CA ARG A 109 -3.79 14.48 8.53
C ARG A 109 -3.40 13.05 8.17
N LEU A 110 -3.35 12.70 6.90
CA LEU A 110 -2.91 11.37 6.45
C LEU A 110 -1.50 11.03 6.96
N CYS A 111 -0.59 12.02 6.99
CA CYS A 111 0.76 11.81 7.51
C CYS A 111 0.87 11.95 9.03
N ALA A 112 0.02 12.76 9.67
CA ALA A 112 0.09 13.04 11.10
C ALA A 112 -0.64 11.99 11.96
N GLU A 113 -1.79 11.50 11.49
CA GLU A 113 -2.66 10.63 12.26
C GLU A 113 -2.54 9.16 11.80
N PRO A 114 -2.24 8.23 12.72
CA PRO A 114 -2.27 6.82 12.38
C PRO A 114 -3.72 6.38 12.12
N ARG A 115 -3.90 5.43 11.19
CA ARG A 115 -5.19 4.79 10.87
C ARG A 115 -6.20 5.68 10.14
N TYR A 116 -5.72 6.58 9.28
CA TYR A 116 -6.55 7.24 8.28
C TYR A 116 -6.27 6.70 6.88
N ALA A 117 -7.34 6.55 6.12
CA ALA A 117 -7.31 6.32 4.68
C ALA A 117 -7.96 7.52 3.99
N VAL A 118 -7.29 8.07 2.98
CA VAL A 118 -7.81 9.19 2.20
C VAL A 118 -7.97 8.77 0.75
N ALA A 119 -9.08 9.20 0.14
CA ALA A 119 -9.29 9.05 -1.29
C ALA A 119 -8.63 10.20 -2.06
N PHE A 120 -7.64 9.87 -2.89
CA PHE A 120 -6.96 10.79 -3.79
C PHE A 120 -6.64 10.10 -5.11
N SER A 121 -6.39 10.89 -6.15
CA SER A 121 -5.84 10.41 -7.41
C SER A 121 -4.44 9.85 -7.20
N SER A 122 -4.17 8.63 -7.69
CA SER A 122 -2.87 7.97 -7.54
C SER A 122 -1.74 8.80 -8.17
N TYR A 123 -2.01 9.36 -9.36
CA TYR A 123 -1.07 10.22 -10.08
C TYR A 123 -0.63 11.43 -9.25
N TYR A 124 -1.57 12.04 -8.52
CA TYR A 124 -1.28 13.20 -7.68
C TYR A 124 -0.35 12.83 -6.52
N ILE A 125 -0.65 11.73 -5.81
CA ILE A 125 0.18 11.25 -4.68
C ILE A 125 1.57 10.84 -5.15
N GLU A 126 1.67 10.08 -6.25
CA GLU A 126 2.95 9.65 -6.82
C GLU A 126 3.83 10.85 -7.21
N SER A 127 3.23 11.89 -7.81
CA SER A 127 3.95 13.11 -8.16
C SER A 127 4.50 13.85 -6.94
N LEU A 128 3.72 13.91 -5.85
CA LEU A 128 4.15 14.55 -4.60
C LEU A 128 5.25 13.75 -3.89
N GLN A 129 5.17 12.41 -3.94
CA GLN A 129 6.22 11.54 -3.40
C GLN A 129 7.52 11.66 -4.19
N ALA A 130 7.44 11.63 -5.52
CA ALA A 130 8.59 11.80 -6.40
C ALA A 130 9.26 13.17 -6.18
N ALA A 131 8.47 14.21 -5.96
CA ALA A 131 8.94 15.56 -5.64
C ALA A 131 9.40 15.74 -4.18
N LYS A 132 9.32 14.70 -3.33
CA LYS A 132 9.62 14.75 -1.89
C LYS A 132 8.85 15.85 -1.14
N ARG A 133 7.60 16.06 -1.50
CA ARG A 133 6.70 17.04 -0.87
C ARG A 133 5.83 16.45 0.24
N LEU A 134 5.83 15.14 0.40
CA LEU A 134 5.13 14.45 1.50
C LEU A 134 6.13 14.07 2.60
N ASN A 135 5.71 14.28 3.85
CA ASN A 135 6.49 13.92 5.03
C ASN A 135 6.37 12.42 5.40
N CYS A 136 5.54 11.67 4.68
CA CYS A 136 5.28 10.26 4.92
C CYS A 136 5.26 9.45 3.61
N THR A 137 5.42 8.13 3.74
CA THR A 137 5.24 7.20 2.61
C THR A 137 3.78 6.77 2.57
N VAL A 138 3.09 7.15 1.51
CA VAL A 138 1.70 6.80 1.24
C VAL A 138 1.66 5.64 0.26
N THR A 139 0.82 4.65 0.52
CA THR A 139 0.61 3.53 -0.40
C THR A 139 -0.87 3.40 -0.71
N GLY A 140 -1.18 3.15 -1.99
CA GLY A 140 -2.54 2.93 -2.44
C GLY A 140 -3.03 1.54 -2.06
N ILE A 141 -4.33 1.42 -1.80
CA ILE A 141 -4.99 0.14 -1.54
C ILE A 141 -5.15 -0.59 -2.88
N PRO A 142 -4.57 -1.79 -3.08
CA PRO A 142 -4.38 -2.36 -4.42
C PRO A 142 -5.67 -2.64 -5.19
N GLN A 143 -6.72 -3.07 -4.51
CA GLN A 143 -8.00 -3.47 -5.14
C GLN A 143 -9.13 -2.48 -4.84
N ALA A 144 -8.78 -1.22 -4.61
CA ALA A 144 -9.73 -0.19 -4.16
C ALA A 144 -9.62 1.12 -4.97
N SER A 145 -9.11 1.04 -6.21
CA SER A 145 -8.97 2.20 -7.09
C SER A 145 -10.18 2.39 -7.99
N PHE A 146 -10.58 3.65 -8.16
CA PHE A 146 -11.60 4.06 -9.12
C PHE A 146 -10.95 4.48 -10.44
N LYS A 147 -11.60 4.20 -11.56
CA LYS A 147 -11.18 4.77 -12.84
C LYS A 147 -11.61 6.24 -12.90
N GLU A 148 -10.63 7.13 -12.95
CA GLU A 148 -10.85 8.55 -13.17
C GLU A 148 -10.60 8.90 -14.64
N HIS A 149 -11.41 9.81 -15.16
CA HIS A 149 -11.26 10.36 -16.50
C HIS A 149 -10.92 11.84 -16.40
N LEU A 150 -9.70 12.20 -16.80
CA LEU A 150 -9.31 13.60 -16.95
C LEU A 150 -9.81 14.10 -18.30
N SER A 151 -10.49 15.25 -18.28
CA SER A 151 -10.96 15.93 -19.48
C SER A 151 -10.62 17.40 -19.40
N MET A 152 -10.51 18.06 -20.56
CA MET A 152 -10.31 19.50 -20.62
C MET A 152 -11.67 20.20 -20.70
N PRO A 153 -12.12 20.89 -19.64
CA PRO A 153 -13.39 21.60 -19.68
C PRO A 153 -13.28 22.79 -20.62
N THR A 154 -14.26 22.94 -21.51
CA THR A 154 -14.36 24.09 -22.41
C THR A 154 -15.65 24.86 -22.13
N ALA A 155 -15.61 26.18 -22.33
CA ALA A 155 -16.82 27.00 -22.26
C ALA A 155 -17.89 26.50 -23.25
N LYS A 156 -19.17 26.61 -22.85
CA LYS A 156 -20.29 26.22 -23.71
C LYS A 156 -20.24 27.04 -25.01
N GLY A 157 -20.22 26.34 -26.16
CA GLY A 157 -20.11 26.98 -27.47
C GLY A 157 -18.69 27.42 -27.86
N CYS A 158 -17.65 26.89 -27.21
CA CYS A 158 -16.26 27.19 -27.58
C CYS A 158 -16.01 26.87 -29.08
N PRO A 159 -15.61 27.86 -29.90
CA PRO A 159 -15.42 27.66 -31.34
C PRO A 159 -14.25 26.71 -31.64
N TYR A 160 -13.34 26.52 -30.69
CA TYR A 160 -12.16 25.67 -30.83
C TYR A 160 -12.39 24.22 -30.43
N ILE A 161 -13.58 23.83 -29.95
CA ILE A 161 -13.82 22.47 -29.45
C ILE A 161 -13.55 21.39 -30.52
N ARG A 162 -13.82 21.71 -31.80
CA ARG A 162 -13.55 20.79 -32.92
C ARG A 162 -12.06 20.57 -33.15
N ILE A 163 -11.22 21.55 -32.82
CA ILE A 163 -9.76 21.45 -32.95
C ILE A 163 -9.18 20.72 -31.74
N LEU A 164 -9.74 20.97 -30.55
CA LEU A 164 -9.28 20.39 -29.29
C LEU A 164 -9.69 18.92 -29.10
N ASN A 165 -10.74 18.47 -29.77
CA ASN A 165 -11.29 17.10 -29.69
C ASN A 165 -10.96 16.26 -30.94
N HIS A 166 -9.77 16.42 -31.51
CA HIS A 166 -9.40 15.84 -32.81
C HIS A 166 -8.27 14.81 -32.73
#